data_AF-A0A383ELE6-F1
#
_entry.id   AF-A0A383ELE6-F1
#
_cell.length_a   1.000
_cell.length_b   1.000
_cell.length_c   1.000
_cell.angle_alpha   90.00
_cell.angle_beta   90.00
_cell.angle_gamma   90.00
#
_symmetry.space_group_name_H-M   'P 1'
#
loop_
_entity.id
_entity.type
_entity.pdbx_description
1 polymer ?
#
loop_
_entity_poly.entity_id
_entity_poly.type
_entity_poly.pdbx_seq_one_letter_code
_entity_poly.pdbx_strand_id
1 'polypeptide(L)'
;MYNNNGDGTFTKITAGDLVNDGKSTIMGAWGDYDNDGDLDIYVAYYDNYDNRLFKNNGDGTFTTITTGDFVNDGGNSRSAAWSDYDNDGDIDLFVSNYDGLN
;
A
#
# COMPACT_ATOMS: atom_id res chain seq x y z
N MET A 1 12.81 -2.41 -0.98
CA MET A 1 12.22 -3.77 -1.04
C MET A 1 13.33 -4.81 -1.11
N TYR A 2 13.11 -6.02 -0.59
CA TYR A 2 14.00 -7.18 -0.81
C TYR A 2 13.19 -8.30 -1.46
N ASN A 3 13.65 -8.79 -2.61
CA ASN A 3 13.06 -9.96 -3.25
C ASN A 3 13.71 -11.24 -2.71
N ASN A 4 12.91 -12.23 -2.31
CA ASN A 4 13.42 -13.53 -1.89
C ASN A 4 13.75 -14.37 -3.12
N ASN A 5 14.99 -14.86 -3.22
CA ASN A 5 15.45 -15.64 -4.38
C ASN A 5 15.03 -17.12 -4.30
N GLY A 6 14.36 -17.55 -3.22
CA GLY A 6 13.88 -18.93 -3.04
C GLY A 6 14.91 -19.92 -2.51
N ASP A 7 16.16 -19.47 -2.33
CA ASP A 7 17.29 -20.25 -1.81
C ASP A 7 17.75 -19.77 -0.41
N GLY A 8 16.93 -18.93 0.23
CA GLY A 8 17.25 -18.29 1.51
C GLY A 8 18.07 -17.01 1.37
N THR A 9 18.41 -16.58 0.15
CA THR A 9 19.04 -15.28 -0.12
C THR A 9 18.02 -14.23 -0.59
N PHE A 10 18.40 -12.96 -0.44
CA PHE A 10 17.56 -11.83 -0.81
C PHE A 10 18.30 -10.85 -1.72
N THR A 11 17.62 -10.38 -2.76
CA THR A 11 18.09 -9.33 -3.65
C THR A 11 17.49 -7.99 -3.25
N LYS A 12 18.31 -6.99 -2.92
CA LYS A 12 17.83 -5.64 -2.63
C LYS A 12 17.38 -4.99 -3.93
N ILE A 13 16.12 -4.55 -3.97
CA ILE A 13 15.59 -3.72 -5.06
C ILE A 13 15.80 -2.26 -4.67
N THR A 14 16.35 -1.47 -5.59
CA THR A 14 16.78 -0.08 -5.36
C THR A 14 16.13 0.93 -6.32
N ALA A 15 15.18 0.49 -7.15
CA ALA A 15 14.51 1.33 -8.12
C ALA A 15 13.01 1.00 -8.17
N GLY A 16 12.21 1.97 -8.65
CA GLY A 16 10.76 1.90 -8.72
C GLY A 16 10.08 2.85 -7.74
N ASP A 17 8.85 3.25 -8.05
CA ASP A 17 8.10 4.26 -7.30
C ASP A 17 7.97 3.90 -5.82
N LEU A 18 7.54 2.67 -5.52
CA LEU A 18 7.44 2.16 -4.14
C LEU A 18 8.77 2.18 -3.39
N VAL A 19 9.88 1.89 -4.07
CA VAL A 19 11.21 1.79 -3.44
C VAL A 19 11.83 3.16 -3.20
N ASN A 20 11.52 4.12 -4.07
CA ASN A 20 12.09 5.46 -4.05
C ASN A 20 11.15 6.50 -3.42
N ASP A 21 10.03 6.05 -2.87
CA ASP A 21 9.14 6.91 -2.11
C ASP A 21 9.83 7.35 -0.81
N GLY A 22 10.30 8.61 -0.82
CA GLY A 22 11.16 9.18 0.21
C GLY A 22 10.42 9.87 1.35
N LYS A 23 9.09 9.75 1.40
CA LYS A 23 8.29 10.31 2.48
C LYS A 23 8.37 9.42 3.71
N SER A 24 8.05 10.00 4.86
CA SER A 24 8.01 9.25 6.11
C SER A 24 6.73 8.44 6.24
N THR A 25 6.87 7.12 6.34
CA THR A 25 5.76 6.17 6.39
C THR A 25 5.56 5.63 7.82
N ILE A 26 4.34 5.20 8.13
CA ILE A 26 4.02 4.52 9.39
C ILE A 26 3.77 3.03 9.18
N MET A 27 3.06 2.68 8.12
CA MET A 27 2.55 1.33 7.89
C MET A 27 2.51 1.00 6.40
N GLY A 28 2.71 -0.28 6.06
CA GLY A 28 2.39 -0.86 4.77
C GLY A 28 1.48 -2.07 4.94
N ALA A 29 0.38 -2.14 4.19
CA ALA A 29 -0.58 -3.24 4.22
C ALA A 29 -0.74 -3.86 2.83
N TRP A 30 -0.46 -5.15 2.70
CA TRP A 30 -0.61 -5.90 1.45
C TRP A 30 -2.04 -6.39 1.26
N GLY A 31 -2.56 -6.25 0.05
CA GLY A 31 -3.88 -6.73 -0.39
C GLY A 31 -3.95 -6.74 -1.92
N ASP A 32 -4.74 -7.64 -2.50
CA ASP A 32 -5.01 -7.72 -3.94
C ASP A 32 -6.20 -6.81 -4.29
N TYR A 33 -5.95 -5.53 -4.50
CA TYR A 33 -6.99 -4.48 -4.52
C TYR A 33 -7.88 -4.56 -5.76
N ASP A 34 -7.37 -5.12 -6.87
CA ASP A 34 -8.11 -5.27 -8.12
C ASP A 34 -8.29 -6.73 -8.58
N ASN A 35 -8.08 -7.67 -7.65
CA ASN A 35 -8.39 -9.08 -7.80
C ASN A 35 -7.69 -9.71 -9.03
N ASP A 36 -6.47 -9.26 -9.31
CA ASP A 36 -5.65 -9.73 -10.43
C ASP A 36 -4.67 -10.85 -10.03
N GLY A 37 -4.62 -11.17 -8.74
CA GLY A 37 -3.79 -12.22 -8.15
C GLY A 37 -2.41 -11.73 -7.72
N ASP A 38 -2.06 -10.46 -7.99
CA ASP A 38 -0.81 -9.85 -7.58
C ASP A 38 -1.04 -8.93 -6.38
N LEU A 39 -0.36 -9.20 -5.26
CA LEU A 39 -0.52 -8.36 -4.06
C LEU A 39 -0.03 -6.93 -4.33
N ASP A 40 -0.89 -5.96 -4.05
CA ASP A 40 -0.63 -4.53 -4.00
C ASP A 40 -0.30 -4.08 -2.57
N ILE A 41 0.24 -2.87 -2.42
CA ILE A 41 0.57 -2.34 -1.10
C ILE A 41 -0.01 -0.95 -0.89
N TYR A 42 -0.81 -0.80 0.16
CA TYR A 42 -1.22 0.50 0.68
C TYR A 42 -0.25 0.98 1.73
N VAL A 43 0.20 2.22 1.60
CA VAL A 43 1.17 2.86 2.48
C VAL A 43 0.54 4.06 3.15
N ALA A 44 0.55 4.02 4.47
CA ALA A 44 0.11 5.10 5.34
C ALA A 44 1.28 6.02 5.69
N TYR A 45 1.07 7.33 5.59
CA TYR A 45 2.10 8.34 5.87
C TYR A 45 1.82 9.14 7.13
N TYR A 46 2.88 9.75 7.65
CA TYR A 46 2.81 10.76 8.71
C TYR A 46 3.15 12.16 8.16
N ASP A 47 3.11 13.20 8.99
CA ASP A 47 3.41 14.59 8.65
C ASP A 47 2.41 15.21 7.65
N ASN A 48 1.15 14.80 7.73
CA ASN A 48 0.07 15.25 6.83
C ASN A 48 0.35 15.00 5.34
N TYR A 49 1.19 14.01 5.02
CA TYR A 49 1.26 13.49 3.66
C TYR A 49 0.05 12.61 3.36
N ASP A 50 -0.43 12.70 2.12
CA ASP A 50 -1.45 11.79 1.61
C ASP A 50 -0.94 10.35 1.52
N ASN A 51 -1.84 9.42 1.78
CA ASN A 51 -1.63 7.98 1.60
C ASN A 51 -1.41 7.60 0.14
N ARG A 52 -0.90 6.39 -0.09
CA ARG A 52 -0.64 5.88 -1.43
C ARG A 52 -0.99 4.41 -1.50
N LEU A 53 -1.64 4.04 -2.60
CA LEU A 53 -1.71 2.65 -3.04
C LEU A 53 -0.70 2.47 -4.17
N PHE A 54 0.10 1.40 -4.08
CA PHE A 54 1.01 1.00 -5.13
C PHE A 54 0.47 -0.30 -5.73
N LYS A 55 -0.09 -0.20 -6.94
CA LYS A 55 -0.58 -1.34 -7.70
C LYS A 55 0.61 -2.16 -8.22
N ASN A 56 0.62 -3.46 -7.98
CA ASN A 56 1.58 -4.39 -8.55
C ASN A 56 1.20 -4.66 -10.01
N ASN A 57 2.18 -4.58 -10.91
CA ASN A 57 1.96 -4.80 -12.34
C ASN A 57 2.23 -6.27 -12.77
N GLY A 58 2.53 -7.17 -11.82
CA GLY A 58 2.83 -8.59 -12.06
C GLY A 58 4.22 -8.87 -12.65
N ASP A 59 4.99 -7.82 -12.97
CA ASP A 59 6.33 -7.91 -13.54
C ASP A 59 7.44 -7.46 -12.55
N GLY A 60 7.07 -7.30 -11.28
CA GLY A 60 7.95 -6.79 -10.23
C GLY A 60 8.08 -5.26 -10.20
N THR A 61 7.31 -4.55 -11.02
CA THR A 61 7.15 -3.09 -10.94
C THR A 61 5.84 -2.70 -10.26
N PHE A 62 5.79 -1.47 -9.78
CA PHE A 62 4.60 -0.91 -9.12
C PHE A 62 4.19 0.40 -9.79
N THR A 63 2.89 0.56 -9.97
CA THR A 63 2.25 1.80 -10.41
C THR A 63 1.68 2.55 -9.21
N THR A 64 2.04 3.81 -9.02
CA THR A 64 1.47 4.63 -7.94
C THR A 64 0.05 5.10 -8.29
N ILE A 65 -0.93 4.74 -7.47
CA ILE A 65 -2.30 5.24 -7.56
C ILE A 65 -2.41 6.51 -6.70
N THR A 66 -2.87 7.60 -7.31
CA THR A 66 -2.91 8.95 -6.70
C THR A 66 -4.30 9.58 -6.69
N THR A 67 -5.30 8.87 -7.20
CA THR A 67 -6.67 9.34 -7.34
C THR A 67 -7.61 8.52 -6.45
N GLY A 68 -8.58 9.19 -5.83
CA GLY A 68 -9.57 8.58 -4.93
C GLY A 68 -9.40 9.06 -3.49
N ASP A 69 -10.49 9.05 -2.72
CA ASP A 69 -10.51 9.61 -1.37
C ASP A 69 -9.58 8.83 -0.42
N PHE A 70 -9.51 7.50 -0.58
CA PHE A 70 -8.65 6.63 0.23
C PHE A 70 -7.15 6.88 0.04
N VAL A 71 -6.69 7.51 -1.05
CA VAL A 71 -5.29 7.96 -1.22
C VAL A 71 -5.11 9.46 -1.02
N ASN A 72 -6.18 10.20 -0.71
CA ASN A 72 -6.14 11.60 -0.31
C ASN A 72 -6.61 11.79 1.14
N ASP A 73 -6.63 10.70 1.91
CA ASP A 73 -6.93 10.68 3.34
C ASP A 73 -5.72 11.23 4.12
N GLY A 74 -5.56 12.55 4.08
CA GLY A 74 -4.53 13.27 4.81
C GLY A 74 -4.90 13.36 6.29
N GLY A 75 -4.17 12.66 7.16
CA GLY A 75 -4.55 12.63 8.58
C GLY A 75 -3.59 11.91 9.55
N ASN A 76 -2.35 11.63 9.15
CA ASN A 76 -1.44 10.77 9.92
C ASN A 76 -2.06 9.39 10.18
N SER A 77 -2.31 8.65 9.10
CA SER A 77 -2.85 7.30 9.18
C SER A 77 -1.86 6.35 9.88
N ARG A 78 -2.34 5.60 10.87
CA ARG A 78 -1.51 4.74 11.74
C ARG A 78 -1.57 3.28 11.38
N SER A 79 -2.68 2.83 10.83
CA SER A 79 -2.89 1.44 10.46
C SER A 79 -3.89 1.34 9.33
N ALA A 80 -3.74 0.29 8.53
CA ALA A 80 -4.67 -0.09 7.48
C ALA A 80 -4.86 -1.60 7.51
N ALA A 81 -6.06 -2.07 7.18
CA ALA A 81 -6.39 -3.48 7.08
C ALA A 81 -7.28 -3.74 5.86
N TRP A 82 -7.01 -4.86 5.20
CA TRP A 82 -7.79 -5.34 4.07
C TRP A 82 -8.71 -6.48 4.50
N SER A 83 -9.98 -6.45 4.09
CA SER A 83 -10.94 -7.53 4.30
C SER A 83 -12.14 -7.35 3.38
N ASP A 84 -12.72 -8.44 2.89
CA ASP A 84 -14.05 -8.41 2.25
C ASP A 84 -15.12 -8.24 3.35
N TYR A 85 -15.54 -6.99 3.60
CA TYR A 85 -16.42 -6.63 4.72
C TYR A 85 -17.90 -6.87 4.36
N ASP A 86 -18.29 -6.62 3.11
CA ASP A 86 -19.67 -6.75 2.67
C ASP A 86 -19.98 -8.08 1.96
N ASN A 87 -18.96 -8.93 1.80
CA ASN A 87 -19.04 -10.28 1.23
C ASN A 87 -19.46 -10.24 -0.26
N ASP A 88 -18.98 -9.25 -1.01
CA ASP A 88 -19.16 -9.16 -2.46
C ASP A 88 -18.03 -9.83 -3.26
N GLY A 89 -16.93 -10.18 -2.59
CA GLY A 89 -15.77 -10.86 -3.17
C GLY A 89 -14.64 -9.93 -3.57
N ASP A 90 -14.80 -8.62 -3.42
CA ASP A 90 -13.76 -7.61 -3.54
C ASP A 90 -13.25 -7.24 -2.13
N ILE A 91 -11.96 -6.96 -1.98
CA ILE A 91 -11.42 -6.60 -0.65
C ILE A 91 -11.63 -5.11 -0.35
N ASP A 92 -12.17 -4.82 0.83
CA ASP A 92 -12.30 -3.47 1.35
C ASP A 92 -11.07 -3.03 2.13
N LEU A 93 -10.84 -1.72 2.16
CA LEU A 93 -9.78 -1.07 2.91
C LEU A 93 -10.34 -0.28 4.10
N PHE A 94 -9.92 -0.63 5.30
CA PHE A 94 -10.13 0.20 6.49
C PHE A 94 -8.84 0.91 6.88
N VAL A 95 -8.91 2.23 7.07
CA VAL A 95 -7.77 3.07 7.50
C VAL A 95 -8.12 3.71 8.84
N SER A 96 -7.14 3.71 9.76
CA SER A 96 -7.27 4.38 11.05
C SER A 96 -6.33 5.57 11.12
N ASN A 97 -6.88 6.74 11.42
CA ASN A 97 -6.19 8.01 11.54
C ASN A 97 -5.87 8.34 13.00
N TYR A 98 -4.68 8.90 13.23
CA TYR A 98 -4.32 9.42 14.55
C TYR A 98 -5.07 10.71 14.86
N ASP A 99 -5.27 11.57 13.86
CA ASP A 99 -6.06 12.80 13.94
C ASP A 99 -6.95 12.91 12.68
N GLY A 100 -8.28 12.86 12.81
CA GLY A 100 -9.20 12.91 11.66
C GLY A 100 -10.43 12.02 11.84
N LEU A 101 -11.26 11.93 10.78
CA LEU A 101 -12.32 10.93 10.69
C LEU A 101 -11.74 9.62 10.13
N ASN A 102 -12.34 8.49 10.52
CA ASN A 102 -12.13 7.18 9.91
C ASN A 102 -13.36 6.81 9.09
#